data_AF-A0AAV6B6V5-F1
#
_entry.id   AF-A0AAV6B6V5-F1
#
_cell.length_a   1.000
_cell.length_b   1.000
_cell.length_c   1.000
_cell.angle_alpha   90.00
_cell.angle_beta   90.00
_cell.angle_gamma   90.00
#
_symmetry.space_group_name_H-M   'P 1'
#
loop_
_entity.id
_entity.type
_entity.pdbx_description
1 polymer ?
#
loop_
_entity_poly.entity_id
_entity_poly.type
_entity_poly.pdbx_seq_one_letter_code
_entity_poly.pdbx_strand_id
1 'polypeptide(L)'
;MKTTSKNSLKAQNRPEQSSTEQTQTANTTASAQRPPLPRISIKERRKNRALPTEKVLNLLRTEAPRFWELAEVVGKWIWIQFSEKQPREVTSALSELGFHWNNNRQCWQHPCGTVKPRDPRREFGSYFAADQKLA
;
A
#
# COMPACT_ATOMS: atom_id res chain seq x y z
N MET A 1 -39.19 36.77 -32.48
CA MET A 1 -39.46 35.55 -31.69
C MET A 1 -38.13 34.92 -31.28
N LYS A 2 -37.95 34.74 -29.97
CA LYS A 2 -37.04 33.86 -29.22
C LYS A 2 -35.57 33.70 -29.68
N THR A 3 -34.70 34.34 -28.89
CA THR A 3 -33.26 34.10 -28.72
C THR A 3 -32.95 32.72 -28.14
N THR A 4 -31.77 32.16 -28.43
CA THR A 4 -30.98 31.34 -27.49
C THR A 4 -29.52 31.22 -27.94
N SER A 5 -28.64 31.60 -27.01
CA SER A 5 -27.18 31.65 -27.06
C SER A 5 -26.51 30.27 -27.04
N LYS A 6 -25.30 30.17 -27.63
CA LYS A 6 -24.26 29.22 -27.21
C LYS A 6 -22.96 29.97 -26.96
N ASN A 7 -22.66 30.14 -25.68
CA ASN A 7 -21.44 30.75 -25.15
C ASN A 7 -20.27 29.77 -25.31
N SER A 8 -19.21 30.19 -25.99
CA SER A 8 -17.93 29.49 -26.12
C SER A 8 -16.85 30.37 -25.51
N LEU A 9 -16.23 29.91 -24.42
CA LEU A 9 -15.10 30.59 -23.77
C LEU A 9 -14.07 29.56 -23.27
N LYS A 10 -13.06 29.33 -24.12
CA LYS A 10 -11.61 29.44 -23.88
C LYS A 10 -11.06 29.29 -22.45
N ALA A 11 -10.07 28.40 -22.30
CA ALA A 11 -8.84 28.57 -21.49
C ALA A 11 -7.88 27.40 -21.82
N GLN A 12 -6.86 27.56 -22.66
CA GLN A 12 -5.48 28.01 -22.36
C GLN A 12 -4.63 27.03 -21.54
N ASN A 13 -3.58 26.54 -22.22
CA ASN A 13 -2.27 26.06 -21.76
C ASN A 13 -2.02 26.11 -20.24
N ARG A 14 -1.73 24.93 -19.65
CA ARG A 14 -1.08 24.84 -18.34
C ARG A 14 0.19 23.99 -18.47
N PRO A 15 1.38 24.56 -18.16
CA PRO A 15 2.66 23.89 -18.37
C PRO A 15 2.86 22.71 -17.42
N GLU A 16 3.34 21.60 -17.97
CA GLU A 16 4.10 20.61 -17.22
C GLU A 16 5.44 21.22 -16.84
N GLN A 17 5.55 21.75 -15.61
CA GLN A 17 6.76 21.78 -14.81
C GLN A 17 6.47 22.38 -13.44
N SER A 18 6.60 21.58 -12.39
CA SER A 18 7.06 22.07 -11.10
C SER A 18 7.69 20.94 -10.31
N SER A 19 9.01 21.04 -10.22
CA SER A 19 9.86 20.39 -9.25
C SER A 19 9.25 20.44 -7.85
N THR A 20 9.43 19.37 -7.11
CA THR A 20 9.77 19.50 -5.68
C THR A 20 10.58 18.27 -5.30
N GLU A 21 11.86 18.31 -5.66
CA GLU A 21 12.90 17.94 -4.72
C GLU A 21 12.60 18.68 -3.41
N GLN A 22 12.12 17.96 -2.40
CA GLN A 22 12.21 18.40 -1.02
C GLN A 22 13.11 17.42 -0.29
N THR A 23 14.40 17.70 -0.42
CA THR A 23 15.39 17.52 0.63
C THR A 23 14.98 18.45 1.77
N GLN A 24 14.18 17.96 2.72
CA GLN A 24 13.97 18.65 3.99
C GLN A 24 14.93 18.05 5.02
N THR A 25 16.14 18.60 5.07
CA THR A 25 16.90 18.73 6.30
C THR A 25 16.17 19.75 7.17
N ALA A 26 15.37 19.26 8.11
CA ALA A 26 14.85 20.07 9.20
C ALA A 26 15.64 19.72 10.46
N ASN A 27 16.56 20.61 10.83
CA ASN A 27 17.11 20.65 12.18
C ASN A 27 15.99 21.08 13.12
N THR A 28 15.63 20.23 14.08
CA THR A 28 14.79 20.63 15.20
C THR A 28 15.32 19.99 16.47
N THR A 29 15.35 20.83 17.49
CA THR A 29 16.08 20.74 18.74
C THR A 29 15.63 19.58 19.62
N ALA A 30 16.57 19.06 20.41
CA ALA A 30 16.51 17.88 21.26
C ALA A 30 15.18 17.58 21.97
N SER A 31 14.69 16.36 21.77
CA SER A 31 13.82 15.61 22.70
C SER A 31 14.07 14.11 22.48
N ALA A 32 14.66 13.44 23.47
CA ALA A 32 14.91 11.99 23.60
C ALA A 32 14.98 11.19 22.28
N GLN A 33 16.21 11.03 21.75
CA GLN A 33 16.51 10.51 20.42
C GLN A 33 16.04 9.05 20.23
N ARG A 34 14.79 8.86 19.80
CA ARG A 34 14.44 7.68 19.02
C ARG A 34 15.02 7.89 17.61
N PRO A 35 15.82 6.94 17.07
CA PRO A 35 16.46 7.13 15.78
C PRO A 35 15.42 7.50 14.70
N PRO A 36 15.76 8.41 13.78
CA PRO A 36 14.87 8.77 12.69
C PRO A 36 14.51 7.50 11.91
N LEU A 37 13.21 7.31 11.70
CA LEU A 37 12.68 6.12 11.04
C LEU A 37 13.24 6.01 9.62
N PRO A 38 13.48 4.78 9.12
CA PRO A 38 13.87 4.58 7.73
C PRO A 38 12.80 5.17 6.81
N ARG A 39 13.25 6.00 5.85
CA ARG A 39 12.36 6.66 4.90
C ARG A 39 11.78 5.63 3.95
N ILE A 40 10.47 5.39 4.02
CA ILE A 40 9.77 4.48 3.09
C ILE A 40 10.00 4.96 1.65
N SER A 41 10.58 4.10 0.83
CA SER A 41 10.80 4.36 -0.59
C SER A 41 9.49 4.24 -1.37
N ILE A 42 8.95 5.38 -1.83
CA ILE A 42 7.70 5.42 -2.60
C ILE A 42 7.83 4.64 -3.92
N LYS A 43 9.02 4.62 -4.52
CA LYS A 43 9.30 3.88 -5.75
C LYS A 43 9.18 2.37 -5.54
N GLU A 44 9.79 1.85 -4.47
CA GLU A 44 9.72 0.43 -4.12
C GLU A 44 8.31 0.02 -3.72
N ARG A 45 7.64 0.86 -2.92
CA ARG A 45 6.22 0.65 -2.59
C ARG A 45 5.35 0.50 -3.82
N ARG A 46 5.52 1.35 -4.84
CA ARG A 46 4.75 1.25 -6.10
C ARG A 46 5.07 -0.02 -6.87
N LYS A 47 6.35 -0.39 -6.95
CA LYS A 47 6.81 -1.64 -7.58
C LYS A 47 6.19 -2.85 -6.89
N ASN A 48 6.26 -2.91 -5.56
CA ASN A 48 5.75 -4.03 -4.77
C ASN A 48 4.23 -4.17 -4.92
N ARG A 49 3.50 -3.05 -4.94
CA ARG A 49 2.04 -3.05 -5.18
C ARG A 49 1.62 -3.65 -6.53
N ALA A 50 2.48 -3.59 -7.54
CA ALA A 50 2.21 -4.15 -8.87
C ALA A 50 2.56 -5.64 -8.98
N LEU A 51 3.22 -6.23 -7.98
CA LEU A 51 3.61 -7.64 -8.00
C LEU A 51 2.38 -8.55 -7.92
N PRO A 52 2.37 -9.70 -8.63
CA PRO A 52 1.35 -10.72 -8.47
C PRO A 52 1.48 -11.42 -7.11
N THR A 53 0.41 -12.08 -6.68
CA THR A 53 0.28 -12.75 -5.37
C THR A 53 1.48 -13.64 -5.03
N GLU A 54 1.88 -14.53 -5.94
CA GLU A 54 3.00 -15.46 -5.73
C GLU A 54 4.34 -14.76 -5.47
N LYS A 55 4.61 -13.66 -6.19
CA LYS A 55 5.85 -12.89 -6.02
C LYS A 55 5.86 -12.19 -4.66
N VAL A 56 4.72 -11.67 -4.22
CA VAL A 56 4.59 -11.07 -2.88
C VAL A 56 4.75 -12.12 -1.79
N LEU A 57 4.17 -13.32 -1.95
CA LEU A 57 4.34 -14.42 -0.99
C LEU A 57 5.79 -14.87 -0.87
N ASN A 58 6.49 -15.03 -1.99
CA ASN A 58 7.92 -15.36 -1.98
C ASN A 58 8.74 -14.27 -1.31
N LEU A 59 8.44 -13.00 -1.59
CA LEU A 59 9.11 -11.86 -0.96
C LEU A 59 8.85 -11.83 0.55
N LEU A 60 7.61 -12.07 1.00
CA LEU A 60 7.30 -12.18 2.42
C LEU A 60 8.07 -13.33 3.06
N ARG A 61 8.17 -14.48 2.40
CA ARG A 61 8.89 -15.64 2.92
C ARG A 61 10.39 -15.39 3.09
N THR A 62 11.01 -14.57 2.23
CA THR A 62 12.45 -14.27 2.30
C THR A 62 12.77 -13.10 3.22
N GLU A 63 12.02 -12.00 3.11
CA GLU A 63 12.33 -10.73 3.79
C GLU A 63 11.62 -10.59 5.14
N ALA A 64 10.42 -11.18 5.29
CA ALA A 64 9.61 -11.02 6.49
C ALA A 64 8.79 -12.29 6.84
N PRO A 65 9.45 -13.39 7.25
CA PRO A 65 8.78 -14.66 7.54
C PRO A 65 7.64 -14.53 8.56
N ARG A 66 7.78 -13.62 9.54
CA ARG A 66 6.73 -13.32 10.53
C ARG A 66 5.45 -12.76 9.92
N PHE A 67 5.55 -11.98 8.86
CA PHE A 67 4.38 -11.49 8.14
C PHE A 67 3.79 -12.56 7.23
N TRP A 68 4.62 -13.45 6.69
CA TRP A 68 4.16 -14.60 5.91
C TRP A 68 3.28 -15.55 6.74
N GLU A 69 3.66 -15.81 8.01
CA GLU A 69 2.86 -16.62 8.94
C GLU A 69 1.45 -16.05 9.17
N LEU A 70 1.31 -14.73 9.16
CA LEU A 70 0.04 -14.02 9.40
C LEU A 70 -0.68 -13.64 8.09
N ALA A 71 -0.11 -13.97 6.94
CA ALA A 71 -0.65 -13.59 5.64
C ALA A 71 -1.81 -14.50 5.25
N GLU A 72 -2.99 -13.91 5.10
CA GLU A 72 -4.19 -14.53 4.59
C GLU A 72 -4.35 -14.18 3.11
N VAL A 73 -4.31 -15.18 2.24
CA VAL A 73 -4.57 -15.01 0.81
C VAL A 73 -6.07 -15.05 0.58
N VAL A 74 -6.60 -13.98 0.00
CA VAL A 74 -8.02 -13.80 -0.31
C VAL A 74 -8.17 -13.65 -1.82
N GLY A 75 -8.45 -14.74 -2.53
CA GLY A 75 -8.46 -14.76 -3.99
C GLY A 75 -7.12 -14.30 -4.57
N LYS A 76 -7.05 -13.08 -5.11
CA LYS A 76 -5.82 -12.46 -5.64
C LYS A 76 -5.11 -11.53 -4.64
N TRP A 77 -5.72 -11.21 -3.51
CA TRP A 77 -5.19 -10.25 -2.52
C TRP A 77 -4.52 -10.95 -1.36
N ILE A 78 -3.65 -10.24 -0.63
CA ILE A 78 -3.02 -10.74 0.59
C ILE A 78 -3.32 -9.79 1.73
N TRP A 79 -3.92 -10.30 2.80
CA TRP A 79 -4.32 -9.53 3.97
C TRP A 79 -3.50 -9.99 5.17
N ILE A 80 -3.17 -9.08 6.07
CA ILE A 80 -2.49 -9.37 7.34
C ILE A 80 -3.29 -8.68 8.43
N GLN A 81 -3.75 -9.47 9.38
CA GLN A 81 -4.47 -8.98 10.56
C GLN A 81 -3.61 -9.18 11.79
N PHE A 82 -3.61 -8.18 12.65
CA PHE A 82 -2.93 -8.24 13.94
C PHE A 82 -3.96 -8.10 15.06
N SER A 83 -3.74 -8.80 16.17
CA SER A 83 -4.59 -8.71 17.36
C SER A 83 -4.45 -7.37 18.08
N GLU A 84 -3.24 -6.79 18.02
CA GLU A 84 -2.89 -5.56 18.72
C GLU A 84 -2.40 -4.46 17.77
N LYS A 85 -2.33 -3.24 18.28
CA LYS A 85 -1.78 -2.10 17.53
C LYS A 85 -0.31 -2.31 17.25
N GLN A 86 0.04 -2.31 15.97
CA GLN A 86 1.41 -2.56 15.54
C GLN A 86 2.34 -1.37 15.82
N PRO A 87 3.59 -1.63 16.22
CA PRO A 87 4.61 -0.59 16.35
C PRO A 87 4.87 0.05 14.99
N ARG A 88 5.31 1.32 15.01
CA ARG A 88 5.50 2.11 13.79
C ARG A 88 6.49 1.46 12.82
N GLU A 89 7.51 0.76 13.32
CA GLU A 89 8.49 0.01 12.54
C GLU A 89 7.83 -1.09 11.69
N VAL A 90 6.93 -1.88 12.28
CA VAL A 90 6.15 -2.91 11.57
C VAL A 90 5.26 -2.27 10.50
N THR A 91 4.58 -1.17 10.83
CA THR A 91 3.73 -0.47 9.85
C THR A 91 4.51 0.13 8.68
N SER A 92 5.76 0.55 8.95
CA SER A 92 6.67 1.08 7.94
C SER A 92 7.12 -0.02 6.99
N ALA A 93 7.57 -1.15 7.54
CA ALA A 93 7.96 -2.33 6.77
C ALA A 93 6.80 -2.82 5.87
N LEU A 94 5.60 -2.98 6.43
CA LEU A 94 4.41 -3.36 5.66
C LEU A 94 4.12 -2.36 4.52
N SER A 95 4.23 -1.06 4.81
CA SER A 95 3.99 -0.03 3.81
C SER A 95 5.02 -0.07 2.66
N GLU A 96 6.28 -0.37 2.96
CA GLU A 96 7.36 -0.55 1.99
C GLU A 96 7.17 -1.80 1.13
N LEU A 97 6.71 -2.90 1.76
CA LEU A 97 6.27 -4.12 1.10
C LEU A 97 5.03 -3.95 0.21
N GLY A 98 4.44 -2.75 0.17
CA GLY A 98 3.30 -2.43 -0.68
C GLY A 98 1.93 -2.59 -0.02
N PHE A 99 1.89 -3.03 1.24
CA PHE A 99 0.64 -3.10 2.00
C PHE A 99 0.12 -1.70 2.32
N HIS A 100 -1.17 -1.63 2.56
CA HIS A 100 -1.80 -0.44 3.10
C HIS A 100 -2.86 -0.81 4.13
N TRP A 101 -3.04 0.06 5.12
CA TRP A 101 -4.09 -0.10 6.09
C TRP A 101 -5.47 0.05 5.44
N ASN A 102 -6.42 -0.79 5.83
CA ASN A 102 -7.83 -0.64 5.53
C ASN A 102 -8.60 -0.44 6.84
N ASN A 103 -9.12 0.78 7.03
CA ASN A 103 -9.84 1.15 8.25
C ASN A 103 -11.18 0.42 8.40
N ASN A 104 -11.86 0.09 7.31
CA ASN A 104 -13.16 -0.60 7.39
C ASN A 104 -13.01 -2.07 7.81
N ARG A 105 -11.86 -2.68 7.48
CA ARG A 105 -11.57 -4.10 7.73
C ARG A 105 -10.60 -4.32 8.89
N GLN A 106 -10.02 -3.24 9.42
CA GLN A 106 -8.98 -3.26 10.45
C GLN A 106 -7.83 -4.22 10.09
N CYS A 107 -7.44 -4.24 8.82
CA CYS A 107 -6.39 -5.13 8.31
C CYS A 107 -5.44 -4.40 7.37
N TRP A 108 -4.21 -4.90 7.30
CA TRP A 108 -3.28 -4.55 6.24
C TRP A 108 -3.63 -5.37 5.01
N GLN A 109 -3.64 -4.74 3.85
CA GLN A 109 -3.96 -5.44 2.60
C GLN A 109 -3.02 -5.04 1.47
N HIS A 110 -2.71 -6.02 0.62
CA HIS A 110 -1.90 -5.86 -0.56
C HIS A 110 -2.76 -6.03 -1.83
N PRO A 111 -2.72 -5.09 -2.79
CA PRO A 111 -3.54 -5.13 -4.01
C PRO A 111 -3.09 -6.20 -5.03
N CYS A 112 -1.84 -6.67 -4.93
CA CYS A 112 -1.26 -7.70 -5.81
C CYS A 112 -1.47 -7.40 -7.32
N GLY A 113 -1.29 -6.15 -7.74
CA GLY A 113 -1.51 -5.70 -9.11
C GLY A 113 -2.98 -5.65 -9.56
N THR A 114 -3.95 -6.01 -8.71
CA THR A 114 -5.37 -6.07 -9.05
C THR A 114 -6.18 -4.97 -8.36
N VAL A 115 -7.13 -4.38 -9.07
CA VAL A 115 -8.06 -3.38 -8.55
C VAL A 115 -9.05 -4.01 -7.57
N LYS A 116 -9.41 -3.31 -6.50
CA LYS A 116 -10.24 -3.83 -5.39
C LYS A 116 -11.66 -4.22 -5.85
N PRO A 117 -12.14 -5.43 -5.53
CA PRO A 117 -13.56 -5.75 -5.51
C PRO A 117 -14.19 -5.34 -4.16
N ARG A 118 -15.53 -5.40 -4.10
CA ARG A 118 -16.34 -4.96 -2.95
C ARG A 118 -16.05 -5.76 -1.67
N ASP A 119 -15.91 -7.09 -1.77
CA ASP A 119 -15.35 -7.97 -0.71
C ASP A 119 -14.96 -9.35 -1.26
N PRO A 120 -13.68 -9.61 -1.54
CA PRO A 120 -13.28 -10.87 -2.15
C PRO A 120 -13.33 -12.07 -1.19
N ARG A 121 -13.35 -11.88 0.14
CA ARG A 121 -13.44 -13.00 1.11
C ARG A 121 -14.75 -13.77 0.97
N ARG A 122 -15.85 -13.07 0.68
CA ARG A 122 -17.18 -13.67 0.52
C ARG A 122 -17.34 -14.47 -0.77
N GLU A 123 -16.54 -14.14 -1.78
CA GLU A 123 -16.70 -14.67 -3.14
C GLU A 123 -15.67 -15.76 -3.47
N PHE A 124 -14.41 -15.59 -3.02
CA PHE A 124 -13.31 -16.50 -3.33
C PHE A 124 -12.84 -17.34 -2.14
N GLY A 125 -13.36 -17.07 -0.94
CA GLY A 125 -12.84 -17.62 0.31
C GLY A 125 -11.47 -17.05 0.67
N SER A 126 -10.81 -17.68 1.64
CA SER A 126 -9.45 -17.33 2.05
C SER A 126 -8.71 -18.52 2.65
N TYR A 127 -7.38 -18.46 2.58
CA TYR A 127 -6.47 -19.44 3.19
C TYR A 127 -5.22 -18.75 3.72
N PHE A 128 -4.58 -19.29 4.74
CA PHE A 128 -3.30 -18.75 5.20
C PHE A 128 -2.17 -19.19 4.29
N ALA A 129 -1.24 -18.28 3.98
CA ALA A 129 -0.05 -18.58 3.20
C ALA A 129 0.79 -19.67 3.85
N ALA A 130 0.79 -19.74 5.19
CA ALA A 130 1.47 -20.77 5.97
C ALA A 130 0.87 -22.18 5.81
N ASP A 131 -0.43 -22.28 5.55
CA ASP A 131 -1.13 -23.56 5.38
C ASP A 131 -0.96 -24.13 3.97
N GLN A 132 -0.41 -23.34 3.04
CA GLN A 132 -0.11 -23.79 1.70
C GLN A 132 1.08 -24.76 1.75
N LYS A 133 0.78 -26.06 1.91
CA LYS A 133 1.76 -27.13 1.68
C LYS A 133 2.26 -26.97 0.24
N LEU A 134 3.56 -26.72 0.10
CA LEU A 134 4.27 -26.95 -1.15
C LEU A 134 4.01 -28.40 -1.54
N ALA A 135 3.25 -28.59 -2.61
CA ALA A 135 3.13 -29.88 -3.29
C ALA A 135 4.45 -30.21 -3.98
#